data_AF-A0A951EBY8-F1
#
_entry.id   AF-A0A951EBY8-F1
#
_cell.length_a   1.000
_cell.length_b   1.000
_cell.length_c   1.000
_cell.angle_alpha   90.00
_cell.angle_beta   90.00
_cell.angle_gamma   90.00
#
_symmetry.space_group_name_H-M   'P 1'
#
loop_
_entity.id
_entity.type
_entity.pdbx_description
1 polymer ?
#
loop_
_entity_poly.entity_id
_entity_poly.type
_entity_poly.pdbx_seq_one_letter_code
_entity_poly.pdbx_strand_id
1 'polypeptide(L)'
;MRRAEVGAVVVLVRGDAELASWPLAQGDHLDLAVVGQLARWQLAARRLGCSIQLRGACTQLVGLLELVGLGELVTGLRLEMGGQSEGGEQCGVEEVVMPDDPIT
;
A
#
# COMPACT_ATOMS: atom_id res chain seq x y z
N MET A 1 -31.56 16.15 -7.19
CA MET A 1 -31.02 16.43 -5.86
C MET A 1 -29.60 15.90 -5.81
N ARG A 2 -28.59 16.79 -5.89
CA ARG A 2 -27.17 16.40 -5.90
C ARG A 2 -26.77 16.13 -4.45
N ARG A 3 -26.73 14.86 -4.05
CA ARG A 3 -26.20 14.44 -2.75
C ARG A 3 -24.76 14.93 -2.73
N ALA A 4 -24.38 15.73 -1.74
CA ALA A 4 -22.99 16.12 -1.56
C ALA A 4 -22.15 14.84 -1.54
N GLU A 5 -21.30 14.66 -2.54
CA GLU A 5 -20.27 13.62 -2.53
C GLU A 5 -19.36 13.97 -1.37
N VAL A 6 -19.63 13.36 -0.22
CA VAL A 6 -18.69 13.35 0.89
C VAL A 6 -17.52 12.50 0.39
N GLY A 7 -16.58 13.14 -0.28
CA GLY A 7 -15.38 12.50 -0.77
C GLY A 7 -14.63 11.88 0.40
N ALA A 8 -14.08 10.68 0.19
CA ALA A 8 -13.24 10.04 1.19
C ALA A 8 -12.07 10.98 1.54
N VAL A 9 -11.72 11.07 2.81
CA VAL A 9 -10.59 11.89 3.30
C VAL A 9 -9.48 10.95 3.73
N VAL A 10 -8.28 11.15 3.18
CA VAL A 10 -7.07 10.48 3.64
C VAL A 10 -6.49 11.27 4.79
N VAL A 11 -6.15 10.57 5.86
CA VAL A 11 -5.60 11.14 7.08
C VAL A 11 -4.27 10.48 7.38
N LEU A 12 -3.20 11.26 7.44
CA LEU A 12 -1.89 10.80 7.89
C LEU A 12 -1.82 10.91 9.41
N VAL A 13 -1.53 9.81 10.08
CA VAL A 13 -1.44 9.72 11.54
C VAL A 13 -0.08 9.21 11.99
N ARG A 14 0.38 9.67 13.16
CA ARG A 14 1.54 9.14 13.88
C ARG A 14 1.11 8.86 15.32
N GLY A 15 0.99 7.58 15.67
CA GLY A 15 0.28 7.19 16.90
C GLY A 15 -1.16 7.67 16.82
N ASP A 16 -1.60 8.41 17.84
CA ASP A 16 -2.94 8.99 17.90
C ASP A 16 -3.03 10.43 17.35
N ALA A 17 -1.89 11.00 16.89
CA ALA A 17 -1.85 12.36 16.37
C ALA A 17 -2.11 12.39 14.85
N GLU A 18 -3.09 13.20 14.45
CA GLU A 18 -3.30 13.56 13.04
C GLU A 18 -2.25 14.59 12.60
N LEU A 19 -1.46 14.25 11.57
CA LEU A 19 -0.42 15.11 11.03
C LEU A 19 -0.92 15.95 9.84
N ALA A 20 -1.78 15.37 9.01
CA ALA A 20 -2.37 16.02 7.86
C ALA A 20 -3.60 15.25 7.38
N SER A 21 -4.56 15.94 6.79
CA SER A 21 -5.68 15.33 6.09
C SER A 21 -5.94 16.03 4.76
N TRP A 22 -6.33 15.24 3.75
CA TRP A 22 -6.63 15.73 2.41
C TRP A 22 -7.74 14.91 1.76
N PRO A 23 -8.57 15.54 0.90
CA PRO A 23 -9.57 14.81 0.16
C PRO A 23 -8.91 13.82 -0.82
N LEU A 24 -9.43 12.61 -0.86
CA LEU A 24 -9.16 11.66 -1.93
C LEU A 24 -9.96 12.11 -3.13
N ALA A 25 -9.28 12.48 -4.22
CA ALA A 25 -9.94 12.78 -5.47
C ALA A 25 -10.67 11.52 -5.96
N GLN A 26 -11.99 11.47 -5.78
CA GLN A 26 -12.83 10.43 -6.32
C GLN A 26 -13.13 10.84 -7.76
N GLY A 27 -12.39 10.26 -8.72
CA GLY A 27 -12.84 10.29 -10.10
C GLY A 27 -14.15 9.50 -10.24
N ASP A 28 -14.86 9.65 -11.36
CA ASP A 28 -16.09 8.92 -11.68
C ASP A 28 -15.96 7.38 -11.56
N HIS A 29 -14.74 6.86 -11.46
CA HIS A 29 -14.47 5.45 -11.24
C HIS A 29 -13.48 5.25 -10.08
N LEU A 30 -13.94 4.55 -9.05
CA LEU A 30 -13.08 4.00 -8.00
C LEU A 30 -12.40 2.76 -8.55
N ASP A 31 -11.20 2.96 -9.11
CA ASP A 31 -10.45 1.92 -9.79
C ASP A 31 -9.27 1.41 -8.94
N LEU A 32 -8.60 0.37 -9.45
CA LEU A 32 -7.42 -0.19 -8.82
C LEU A 32 -6.21 0.76 -8.83
N ALA A 33 -6.22 1.82 -9.64
CA ALA A 33 -5.15 2.81 -9.64
C ALA A 33 -5.20 3.66 -8.37
N VAL A 34 -6.39 4.07 -7.92
CA VAL A 34 -6.60 4.74 -6.62
C VAL A 34 -6.13 3.85 -5.47
N VAL A 35 -6.51 2.56 -5.50
CA VAL A 35 -6.09 1.57 -4.50
C VAL A 35 -4.57 1.43 -4.45
N GLY A 36 -3.92 1.28 -5.60
CA GLY A 36 -2.46 1.19 -5.69
C GLY A 36 -1.76 2.45 -5.20
N GLN A 37 -2.35 3.63 -5.41
CA GLN A 37 -1.81 4.89 -4.89
C GLN A 37 -1.91 4.96 -3.36
N LEU A 38 -3.04 4.52 -2.77
CA LEU A 38 -3.20 4.42 -1.32
C LEU A 38 -2.18 3.45 -0.71
N ALA A 39 -1.98 2.28 -1.32
CA ALA A 39 -0.97 1.31 -0.87
C ALA A 39 0.45 1.92 -0.85
N ARG A 40 0.83 2.65 -1.90
CA ARG A 40 2.12 3.34 -1.96
C ARG A 40 2.25 4.41 -0.88
N TRP A 41 1.20 5.19 -0.64
CA TRP A 41 1.21 6.18 0.45
C TRP A 41 1.31 5.54 1.83
N GLN A 42 0.62 4.42 2.06
CA GLN A 42 0.72 3.68 3.31
C GLN A 42 2.14 3.16 3.52
N LEU A 43 2.76 2.58 2.48
CA LEU A 43 4.15 2.11 2.54
C LEU A 43 5.12 3.26 2.85
N ALA A 44 4.96 4.40 2.19
CA ALA A 44 5.78 5.59 2.44
C ALA A 44 5.58 6.12 3.86
N ALA A 45 4.34 6.18 4.35
CA ALA A 45 4.03 6.58 5.71
C ALA A 45 4.67 5.63 6.74
N ARG A 46 4.58 4.31 6.53
CA ARG A 46 5.16 3.29 7.42
C ARG A 46 6.68 3.43 7.55
N ARG A 47 7.38 3.72 6.45
CA ARG A 47 8.83 4.01 6.47
C ARG A 47 9.20 5.22 7.35
N LEU A 48 8.24 6.11 7.61
CA LEU A 48 8.39 7.30 8.45
C LEU A 48 7.78 7.14 9.86
N GLY A 49 7.38 5.92 10.24
CA GLY A 49 6.70 5.64 11.51
C GLY A 49 5.25 6.14 11.56
N CYS A 50 4.67 6.49 10.41
CA CYS A 50 3.30 6.98 10.27
C CYS A 50 2.39 5.90 9.65
N SER A 51 1.09 6.10 9.71
CA SER A 51 0.08 5.32 8.99
C SER A 51 -0.91 6.25 8.31
N ILE A 52 -1.59 5.78 7.28
CA ILE A 52 -2.70 6.51 6.68
C ILE A 52 -4.02 5.83 7.05
N GLN A 53 -5.07 6.63 7.22
CA GLN A 53 -6.44 6.19 7.49
C GLN A 53 -7.38 6.84 6.50
N LEU A 54 -8.44 6.16 6.11
CA LEU A 54 -9.44 6.66 5.17
C LEU A 54 -10.78 6.87 5.89
N ARG A 55 -11.24 8.12 5.94
CA ARG A 55 -12.50 8.51 6.58
C ARG A 55 -13.56 8.80 5.51
N GLY A 56 -14.79 8.36 5.72
CA GLY A 56 -15.90 8.64 4.81
C GLY A 56 -15.82 7.91 3.46
N ALA A 57 -15.10 6.78 3.38
CA ALA A 57 -15.08 5.94 2.20
C ALA A 57 -16.48 5.37 1.89
N CYS A 58 -16.90 5.43 0.63
CA CYS A 58 -18.13 4.77 0.20
C CYS A 58 -17.96 3.24 0.21
N THR A 59 -19.08 2.51 0.30
CA THR A 59 -19.08 1.04 0.40
C THR A 59 -18.36 0.35 -0.75
N GLN A 60 -18.40 0.91 -1.96
CA GLN A 60 -17.66 0.39 -3.11
C GLN A 60 -16.15 0.45 -2.89
N LEU A 61 -15.63 1.59 -2.42
CA LEU A 61 -14.21 1.74 -2.12
C LEU A 61 -13.79 0.84 -0.95
N VAL A 62 -14.62 0.73 0.08
CA VAL A 62 -14.38 -0.18 1.21
C VAL A 62 -14.26 -1.63 0.70
N GLY A 63 -15.20 -2.09 -0.12
CA GLY A 63 -15.16 -3.45 -0.69
C GLY A 63 -13.95 -3.70 -1.58
N LEU A 64 -13.51 -2.70 -2.36
CA LEU A 64 -12.28 -2.81 -3.15
C LEU A 64 -11.04 -2.88 -2.26
N LEU A 65 -10.98 -2.08 -1.20
CA LEU A 65 -9.87 -2.12 -0.24
C LEU A 65 -9.84 -3.45 0.51
N GLU A 66 -10.99 -4.00 0.91
CA GLU A 66 -11.07 -5.33 1.51
C GLU A 66 -10.58 -6.42 0.55
N LEU A 67 -11.01 -6.38 -0.72
CA LEU A 67 -10.62 -7.34 -1.75
C LEU A 67 -9.10 -7.40 -1.95
N VAL A 68 -8.40 -6.27 -1.84
CA VAL A 68 -6.94 -6.19 -2.00
C VAL A 68 -6.15 -6.29 -0.69
N GLY A 69 -6.82 -6.54 0.44
CA GLY A 69 -6.18 -6.64 1.76
C GLY A 69 -5.77 -5.30 2.39
N LEU A 70 -6.31 -4.18 1.91
CA LEU A 70 -6.12 -2.82 2.45
C LEU A 70 -7.32 -2.32 3.27
N GLY A 71 -8.25 -3.20 3.66
CA GLY A 71 -9.41 -2.84 4.48
C GLY A 71 -9.04 -2.19 5.82
N GLU A 72 -7.82 -2.44 6.29
CA GLU A 72 -7.23 -1.81 7.46
C GLU A 72 -7.13 -0.28 7.38
N LEU A 73 -7.04 0.28 6.18
CA LEU A 73 -7.03 1.72 5.97
C LEU A 73 -8.33 2.36 6.46
N VAL A 74 -9.45 1.62 6.42
CA VAL A 74 -10.76 2.09 6.85
C VAL A 74 -10.99 1.81 8.32
N THR A 75 -10.54 0.66 8.82
CA THR A 75 -10.73 0.26 10.23
C THR A 75 -9.71 0.92 11.17
N GLY A 76 -8.61 1.46 10.63
CA GLY A 76 -7.53 2.07 11.39
C GLY A 76 -6.69 1.06 12.18
N LEU A 77 -6.95 -0.24 12.03
CA LEU A 77 -6.13 -1.31 12.60
C LEU A 77 -4.78 -1.31 11.89
N ARG A 78 -3.67 -1.30 12.64
CA ARG A 78 -2.35 -1.52 12.07
C ARG A 78 -2.18 -3.03 11.89
N LEU A 79 -2.30 -3.59 10.68
CA LEU A 79 -1.62 -4.86 10.43
C LEU A 79 -0.13 -4.55 10.48
N GLU A 80 0.51 -5.11 11.49
CA GLU A 80 1.92 -5.44 11.40
C GLU A 80 2.08 -6.54 10.36
N MET A 81 1.88 -6.22 9.09
CA MET A 81 2.40 -7.00 7.98
C MET A 81 3.91 -6.88 8.09
N GLY A 82 4.48 -7.81 8.86
CA GLY A 82 5.90 -8.14 8.94
C GLY A 82 6.39 -8.71 7.61
N GLY A 83 6.19 -7.95 6.54
CA GLY A 83 7.00 -8.08 5.34
C GLY A 83 8.37 -7.55 5.70
N GLN A 84 9.15 -8.37 6.39
CA GLN A 84 10.59 -8.30 6.23
C GLN A 84 10.82 -8.22 4.73
N SER A 85 11.46 -7.14 4.26
CA SER A 85 12.10 -7.24 2.95
C SER A 85 12.90 -8.53 3.01
N GLU A 86 12.56 -9.53 2.20
CA GLU A 86 13.53 -10.56 1.88
C GLU A 86 14.73 -9.76 1.39
N GLY A 87 15.79 -9.78 2.20
CA GLY A 87 17.06 -9.23 1.81
C GLY A 87 17.34 -9.89 0.47
N GLY A 88 17.31 -9.08 -0.59
CA GLY A 88 17.71 -9.51 -1.91
C GLY A 88 19.20 -9.79 -1.86
N GLU A 89 19.56 -10.92 -1.26
CA GLU A 89 20.83 -11.55 -1.52
C GLU A 89 20.72 -12.00 -2.97
N GLN A 90 21.27 -11.19 -3.87
CA GLN A 90 21.58 -11.65 -5.20
C GLN A 90 22.57 -12.81 -4.99
N CYS A 91 22.10 -14.05 -5.07
CA CYS A 91 23.00 -15.17 -5.26
C CYS A 91 23.74 -14.90 -6.57
N GLY A 92 24.99 -14.43 -6.46
CA GLY A 92 25.92 -14.43 -7.56
C GLY A 92 26.04 -15.86 -8.05
N VAL A 93 25.35 -16.17 -9.15
CA VAL A 93 25.62 -17.39 -9.90
C VAL A 93 26.99 -17.21 -10.53
N GLU A 94 28.02 -17.70 -9.85
CA GLU A 94 29.31 -17.91 -10.49
C GLU A 94 29.13 -19.11 -11.43
N GLU A 95 28.92 -18.81 -12.71
CA GLU A 95 28.95 -19.83 -13.77
C GLU A 95 30.36 -20.40 -13.82
N VAL A 96 30.57 -21.51 -13.09
CA VAL A 96 31.78 -22.32 -13.24
C VAL A 96 31.69 -23.04 -14.58
N VAL A 97 32.35 -22.49 -15.59
CA VAL A 97 32.72 -23.26 -16.78
C VAL A 97 33.71 -24.33 -16.33
N MET A 98 33.26 -25.58 -16.30
CA MET A 98 34.16 -26.72 -16.25
C MET A 98 35.03 -26.68 -17.52
N PRO A 99 36.37 -26.63 -17.43
CA PRO A 99 37.17 -26.84 -18.61
C PRO A 99 36.91 -28.26 -19.11
N ASP A 100 36.56 -28.40 -20.39
CA ASP A 100 36.52 -29.68 -21.08
C ASP A 100 37.83 -30.42 -20.82
N ASP A 101 37.72 -31.67 -20.37
CA ASP A 101 38.86 -32.58 -20.29
C ASP A 101 39.49 -32.68 -21.69
N PRO A 102 40.81 -32.46 -21.85
CA PRO A 102 41.47 -32.67 -23.12
C PRO A 102 41.34 -34.15 -23.51
N ILE A 103 40.71 -34.42 -24.66
CA ILE A 103 40.80 -35.71 -25.34
C ILE A 103 42.28 -35.88 -25.76
N THR A 104 42.86 -36.98 -25.29
CA THR A 104 44.21 -37.53 -25.58
C THR A 104 44.73 -37.29 -26.99
#